data_AF-W5PQP2-F1
#
_entry.id   AF-W5PQP2-F1
#
_cell.length_a   1.000
_cell.length_b   1.000
_cell.length_c   1.000
_cell.angle_alpha   90.00
_cell.angle_beta   90.00
_cell.angle_gamma   90.00
#
_symmetry.space_group_name_H-M   'P 1'
#
loop_
_entity.id
_entity.type
_entity.pdbx_description
1 polymer ?
#
loop_
_entity_poly.entity_id
_entity_poly.type
_entity_poly.pdbx_seq_one_letter_code
_entity_poly.pdbx_strand_id
1 'polypeptide(L)'
;TADVLVCPLRPVERFRDMSPEEVTDLFQAAQRVGTVVEKHFQGTSLTFSMQDGPEAGQTVKDSEWNIKIFPRAAGTFGGDDGVILGV
;
A
#
# COMPACT_ATOMS: atom_id res chain seq x y z
N THR A 1 3.43 -6.07 -12.95
CA THR A 1 2.35 -5.07 -12.73
C THR A 1 3.00 -3.84 -12.17
N ALA A 2 2.65 -2.64 -12.62
CA ALA A 2 3.22 -1.43 -12.04
C ALA A 2 2.67 -1.23 -10.62
N ASP A 3 3.55 -0.98 -9.67
CA ASP A 3 3.21 -0.67 -8.29
C ASP A 3 4.06 0.49 -7.78
N VAL A 4 3.50 1.24 -6.83
CA VAL A 4 4.17 2.35 -6.17
C VAL A 4 4.18 2.10 -4.67
N LEU A 5 5.34 2.32 -4.05
CA LEU A 5 5.54 2.16 -2.62
C LEU A 5 5.48 3.53 -1.93
N VAL A 6 4.77 3.59 -0.82
CA VAL A 6 4.75 4.74 0.10
C VAL A 6 5.23 4.26 1.46
N CYS A 7 6.37 4.80 1.90
CA CYS A 7 7.07 4.39 3.11
C CYS A 7 7.18 5.57 4.09
N PRO A 8 7.20 5.32 5.42
CA PRO A 8 7.52 6.35 6.39
C PRO A 8 8.97 6.84 6.20
N LEU A 9 9.23 8.11 6.54
CA LEU A 9 10.57 8.68 6.48
C LEU A 9 11.54 8.00 7.46
N ARG A 10 11.03 7.65 8.64
CA ARG A 10 11.77 6.86 9.62
C ARG A 10 11.56 5.37 9.29
N PRO A 11 12.63 4.58 9.14
CA PRO A 11 12.52 3.13 9.04
C PRO A 11 11.80 2.55 10.26
N VAL A 12 10.74 1.78 10.01
CA VAL A 12 9.99 1.04 11.04
C VAL A 12 9.76 -0.38 10.58
N GLU A 13 9.87 -1.35 11.49
CA GLU A 13 9.70 -2.77 11.12
C GLU A 13 8.21 -3.15 11.04
N ARG A 14 7.39 -2.62 11.97
CA ARG A 14 5.97 -2.95 12.10
C ARG A 14 5.10 -1.71 12.14
N PHE A 15 3.83 -1.85 11.73
CA PHE A 15 2.83 -0.78 11.77
C PHE A 15 2.66 -0.20 13.17
N ARG A 16 2.72 -1.07 14.19
CA ARG A 16 2.59 -0.68 15.61
C ARG A 16 3.75 0.17 16.14
N ASP A 17 4.87 0.24 15.43
CA ASP A 17 6.06 0.99 15.85
C ASP A 17 6.03 2.45 15.36
N MET A 18 4.99 2.84 14.63
CA MET A 18 4.75 4.21 14.20
C MET A 18 4.00 5.02 15.25
N SER A 19 4.35 6.30 15.35
CA SER A 19 3.58 7.27 16.13
C SER A 19 2.26 7.61 15.42
N PRO A 20 1.25 8.14 16.13
CA PRO A 20 0.01 8.62 15.51
C PRO A 20 0.24 9.70 14.44
N GLU A 21 1.25 10.57 14.62
CA GLU A 21 1.62 11.57 13.60
C GLU A 21 2.17 10.92 12.33
N GLU A 22 3.04 9.92 12.47
CA GLU A 22 3.60 9.18 11.33
C GLU A 22 2.52 8.43 10.55
N VAL A 23 1.58 7.78 11.26
CA VAL A 23 0.42 7.12 10.61
C VAL A 23 -0.39 8.15 9.83
N THR A 24 -0.68 9.31 10.43
CA THR A 24 -1.49 10.36 9.80
C THR A 24 -0.81 10.90 8.54
N ASP A 25 0.49 11.24 8.62
CA ASP A 25 1.26 11.74 7.49
C ASP A 25 1.35 10.71 6.35
N LEU A 26 1.62 9.45 6.70
CA LEU A 26 1.79 8.37 5.74
C LEU A 26 0.51 8.10 4.93
N PHE A 27 -0.66 8.07 5.59
CA PHE A 27 -1.93 7.88 4.89
C PHE A 27 -2.35 9.11 4.07
N GLN A 28 -1.99 10.33 4.50
CA GLN A 28 -2.18 11.52 3.66
C GLN A 28 -1.30 11.47 2.41
N ALA A 29 -0.04 11.03 2.55
CA ALA A 29 0.85 10.82 1.41
C ALA A 29 0.30 9.73 0.48
N ALA A 30 -0.11 8.58 1.01
CA ALA A 30 -0.69 7.48 0.24
C ALA A 30 -1.95 7.90 -0.52
N GLN A 31 -2.83 8.71 0.07
CA GLN A 31 -4.01 9.27 -0.61
C GLN A 31 -3.61 10.12 -1.81
N ARG A 32 -2.66 11.06 -1.64
CA ARG A 32 -2.19 11.94 -2.72
C ARG A 32 -1.50 11.16 -3.83
N VAL A 33 -0.62 10.22 -3.47
CA VAL A 33 0.08 9.36 -4.42
C VAL A 33 -0.92 8.49 -5.17
N GLY A 34 -1.92 7.92 -4.48
CA GLY A 34 -2.98 7.13 -5.08
C GLY A 34 -3.69 7.87 -6.22
N THR A 35 -4.12 9.12 -5.99
CA THR A 35 -4.77 9.94 -7.03
C THR A 35 -3.87 10.14 -8.25
N VAL A 36 -2.57 10.37 -8.05
CA VAL A 36 -1.62 10.53 -9.15
C VAL A 36 -1.40 9.22 -9.89
N VAL A 37 -1.22 8.11 -9.16
CA VAL A 37 -1.01 6.76 -9.71
C VAL A 37 -2.20 6.32 -10.54
N GLU A 38 -3.43 6.44 -10.03
CA GLU A 38 -4.65 6.09 -10.77
C GLU A 38 -4.72 6.83 -12.10
N LYS A 39 -4.52 8.16 -12.08
CA LYS A 39 -4.54 8.98 -13.29
C LYS A 39 -3.41 8.64 -14.25
N HIS A 40 -2.19 8.46 -13.73
CA HIS A 40 -1.00 8.20 -14.54
C HIS A 40 -1.11 6.87 -15.30
N PHE A 41 -1.63 5.84 -14.64
CA PHE A 41 -1.80 4.51 -15.22
C PHE A 41 -3.16 4.30 -15.88
N GLN A 42 -3.96 5.36 -16.07
CA GLN A 42 -5.30 5.30 -16.66
C GLN A 42 -6.20 4.26 -15.95
N GLY A 43 -5.98 4.10 -14.65
CA GLY A 43 -6.80 3.26 -13.78
C GLY A 43 -8.15 3.91 -13.50
N THR A 44 -9.10 3.08 -13.09
CA THR A 44 -10.42 3.48 -12.60
C THR A 44 -10.61 3.15 -11.13
N SER A 45 -9.64 2.45 -10.53
CA SER A 45 -9.63 2.07 -9.12
C SER A 45 -8.20 1.85 -8.64
N LEU A 46 -8.03 1.75 -7.32
CA LEU A 46 -6.75 1.44 -6.68
C LEU A 46 -6.91 0.28 -5.71
N THR A 47 -5.86 -0.52 -5.55
CA THR A 47 -5.67 -1.41 -4.40
C THR A 47 -4.55 -0.86 -3.54
N PHE A 48 -4.83 -0.61 -2.26
CA PHE A 48 -3.82 -0.36 -1.25
C PHE A 48 -3.57 -1.66 -0.49
N SER A 49 -2.31 -2.08 -0.40
CA SER A 49 -1.90 -3.29 0.31
C SER A 49 -0.87 -2.96 1.38
N MET A 50 -1.06 -3.53 2.57
CA MET A 50 -0.18 -3.40 3.72
C MET A 50 0.06 -4.80 4.27
N GLN A 51 1.33 -5.15 4.48
CA GLN A 51 1.73 -6.44 5.00
C GLN A 51 2.55 -6.19 6.27
N ASP A 52 1.99 -6.54 7.42
CA ASP A 52 2.61 -6.31 8.73
C ASP A 52 3.01 -7.64 9.39
N GLY A 53 4.30 -7.96 9.31
CA GLY A 53 4.90 -9.19 9.81
C GLY A 53 5.13 -10.27 8.74
N PRO A 54 6.02 -11.23 9.02
CA PRO A 54 6.40 -12.28 8.06
C PRO A 54 5.22 -13.12 7.55
N GLU A 55 4.29 -13.48 8.42
CA GLU A 55 3.13 -14.32 8.11
C GLU A 55 2.11 -13.59 7.23
N ALA A 56 2.12 -12.25 7.22
CA ALA A 56 1.32 -11.44 6.31
C ALA A 56 1.98 -11.29 4.92
N GLY A 57 3.15 -11.91 4.70
CA GLY A 57 3.91 -11.83 3.45
C GLY A 57 4.89 -10.66 3.38
N GLN A 58 5.16 -9.96 4.49
CA GLN A 58 6.16 -8.90 4.53
C GLN A 58 7.54 -9.48 4.15
N THR A 59 8.13 -8.99 3.05
CA THR A 59 9.36 -9.57 2.52
C THR A 59 10.61 -8.97 3.19
N VAL A 60 11.68 -9.76 3.30
CA VAL A 60 12.94 -9.35 3.97
C VAL A 60 13.67 -8.20 3.25
N LYS A 61 13.35 -7.93 1.97
CA LYS A 61 13.86 -6.74 1.25
C LYS A 61 13.14 -5.46 1.67
N ASP A 62 11.92 -5.59 2.15
CA ASP A 62 11.06 -4.54 2.69
C ASP A 62 11.17 -4.55 4.24
N SER A 63 12.38 -4.68 4.79
CA SER A 63 12.65 -4.57 6.25
C SER A 63 12.12 -3.27 6.86
N GLU A 64 11.66 -2.35 6.01
CA GLU A 64 10.88 -1.17 6.32
C GLU A 64 9.42 -1.36 5.90
N TRP A 65 8.52 -1.15 6.84
CA TRP A 65 7.07 -1.18 6.63
C TRP A 65 6.65 -0.17 5.55
N ASN A 66 5.74 -0.58 4.66
CA ASN A 66 5.28 0.26 3.55
C ASN A 66 3.84 -0.05 3.09
N ILE A 67 3.26 0.89 2.35
CA ILE A 67 1.98 0.74 1.64
C ILE A 67 2.27 0.55 0.16
N LYS A 68 1.77 -0.54 -0.43
CA LYS A 68 1.83 -0.79 -1.87
C LYS A 68 0.55 -0.32 -2.54
N ILE A 69 0.68 0.50 -3.58
CA ILE A 69 -0.45 1.05 -4.34
C ILE A 69 -0.43 0.45 -5.75
N PHE A 70 -1.52 -0.22 -6.11
CA PHE A 70 -1.70 -0.83 -7.41
C PHE A 70 -2.84 -0.13 -8.17
N PRO A 71 -2.58 0.46 -9.35
CA PRO A 71 -3.64 0.92 -10.23
C PRO A 71 -4.41 -0.28 -10.80
N ARG A 72 -5.74 -0.12 -10.91
CA ARG A 72 -6.65 -1.14 -11.42
C ARG A 72 -7.52 -0.55 -12.53
N ALA A 73 -7.85 -1.37 -13.51
CA ALA A 73 -8.86 -1.08 -14.52
C ALA A 73 -9.81 -2.28 -14.69
N ALA A 74 -10.98 -2.05 -15.27
CA ALA A 74 -11.92 -3.13 -15.54
C ALA A 74 -11.27 -4.23 -16.39
N GLY A 75 -11.43 -5.49 -15.98
CA GLY A 75 -10.85 -6.64 -16.70
C GLY A 75 -9.36 -6.91 -16.45
N THR A 76 -8.66 -6.11 -15.63
CA THR A 76 -7.26 -6.36 -15.25
C THR A 76 -7.10 -7.26 -14.01
N PHE A 77 -8.20 -7.77 -13.46
CA PHE A 77 -8.20 -8.72 -12.34
C PHE A 77 -8.10 -10.15 -12.87
N GLY A 78 -6.90 -10.69 -12.85
CA GLY A 78 -6.63 -12.12 -13.08
C GLY A 78 -5.64 -12.60 -12.03
N GLY A 79 -6.09 -13.50 -11.15
CA GLY A 79 -5.26 -14.18 -10.16
C GLY A 79 -5.61 -13.84 -8.70
N ASP A 80 -6.14 -14.86 -8.03
CA ASP A 80 -6.14 -15.20 -6.60
C ASP A 80 -5.99 -14.11 -5.52
N ASP A 81 -6.90 -14.22 -4.55
CA ASP A 81 -6.77 -13.89 -3.12
C ASP A 81 -7.03 -12.47 -2.59
N GLY A 82 -7.92 -12.44 -1.58
CA GLY A 82 -8.08 -11.33 -0.63
C GLY A 82 -9.45 -11.33 0.03
N VAL A 83 -9.52 -11.65 1.33
CA VAL A 83 -10.72 -11.41 2.14
C VAL A 83 -10.96 -9.89 2.22
N ILE A 84 -12.10 -9.43 1.72
CA ILE A 84 -12.57 -8.06 1.85
C ILE A 84 -13.17 -7.92 3.25
N LEU A 85 -12.40 -7.40 4.22
CA LEU A 85 -12.96 -6.85 5.45
C LEU A 85 -13.39 -5.40 5.17
N GLY A 86 -14.66 -5.22 4.83
CA GLY A 86 -15.30 -3.91 4.90
C GLY A 86 -15.62 -3.59 6.35
N VAL A 87 -15.05 -2.50 6.87
CA VAL A 87 -15.60 -1.80 8.05
C VAL A 87 -16.67 -0.81 7.60
#